data_AF-A0A955HF29-F1
#
_entry.id   AF-A0A955HF29-F1
#
_cell.length_a   1.000
_cell.length_b   1.000
_cell.length_c   1.000
_cell.angle_alpha   90.00
_cell.angle_beta   90.00
_cell.angle_gamma   90.00
#
_symmetry.space_group_name_H-M   'P 1'
#
loop_
_entity.id
_entity.type
_entity.pdbx_description
1 polymer ?
#
loop_
_entity_poly.entity_id
_entity_poly.type
_entity_poly.pdbx_seq_one_letter_code
_entity_poly.pdbx_strand_id
1 'polypeptide(L)'
;MRIEVVMLVGFVALTWGGWPLMARFSQLSAIWVAIVGTVVGAITVLVVSIMNGGIKNIPDMQSIGKCSVAGIMLGLGMVAYSRLVSNQEWHVSVLVPIAADLITAVTAFGGFVFFNEDRNVTKIVGIVLIVAGIVAMNISQKA
;
A
#
# COMPACT_ATOMS: atom_id res chain seq x y z
N MET A 1 -13.34 10.44 15.18
CA MET A 1 -12.98 10.50 13.74
C MET A 1 -14.22 10.90 12.95
N ARG A 2 -14.10 11.75 11.93
CA ARG A 2 -15.25 12.21 11.12
C ARG A 2 -15.74 11.09 10.20
N ILE A 3 -17.04 11.05 9.87
CA ILE A 3 -17.66 10.00 9.03
C ILE A 3 -17.00 9.89 7.64
N GLU A 4 -16.63 11.02 7.04
CA GLU A 4 -15.93 11.08 5.76
C GLU A 4 -14.60 10.33 5.79
N VAL A 5 -13.84 10.47 6.87
CA VAL A 5 -12.55 9.78 7.04
C VAL A 5 -12.77 8.28 7.16
N VAL A 6 -13.80 7.85 7.89
CA VAL A 6 -14.15 6.42 8.00
C VAL A 6 -14.49 5.82 6.63
N MET A 7 -15.27 6.53 5.82
CA MET A 7 -15.61 6.10 4.47
C MET A 7 -14.36 5.99 3.57
N LEU A 8 -13.45 6.96 3.64
CA LEU A 8 -12.20 6.92 2.87
C LEU A 8 -11.31 5.75 3.29
N VAL A 9 -11.13 5.53 4.60
CA VAL A 9 -10.34 4.39 5.12
C VAL A 9 -10.96 3.06 4.69
N GLY A 10 -12.29 2.93 4.76
CA GLY A 10 -13.00 1.74 4.28
C GLY A 10 -12.80 1.50 2.79
N PHE A 11 -12.91 2.55 1.97
CA PHE A 11 -12.70 2.44 0.53
C PHE A 11 -11.25 2.07 0.18
N VAL A 12 -10.27 2.64 0.88
CA VAL A 12 -8.86 2.24 0.77
C VAL A 12 -8.71 0.77 1.13
N ALA A 13 -9.26 0.30 2.25
CA ALA A 13 -9.15 -1.10 2.66
C ALA A 13 -9.76 -2.06 1.63
N LEU A 14 -10.91 -1.71 1.03
CA LEU A 14 -11.55 -2.52 -0.01
C LEU A 14 -10.71 -2.58 -1.29
N THR A 15 -10.22 -1.44 -1.77
CA THR A 15 -9.44 -1.37 -3.02
C THR A 15 -8.04 -1.94 -2.86
N TRP A 16 -7.35 -1.64 -1.76
CA TRP A 16 -6.02 -2.18 -1.44
C TRP A 16 -6.05 -3.66 -1.05
N GLY A 17 -7.09 -4.12 -0.36
CA GLY A 17 -7.25 -5.54 -0.01
C GLY A 17 -7.78 -6.38 -1.16
N GLY A 18 -8.57 -5.80 -2.07
CA GLY A 18 -9.18 -6.51 -3.19
C GLY A 18 -8.25 -6.71 -4.39
N TRP A 19 -7.40 -5.73 -4.72
CA TRP A 19 -6.55 -5.83 -5.92
C TRP A 19 -5.57 -7.02 -5.91
N PRO A 20 -4.96 -7.48 -4.79
CA PRO A 20 -4.10 -8.65 -4.77
C PRO A 20 -4.85 -9.93 -5.15
N LEU A 21 -6.14 -10.01 -4.81
CA LEU A 21 -7.01 -11.14 -5.16
C LEU A 21 -7.28 -11.16 -6.67
N MET A 22 -7.56 -10.00 -7.26
CA MET A 22 -7.73 -9.88 -8.71
C MET A 22 -6.43 -10.15 -9.47
N ALA A 23 -5.30 -9.64 -8.97
CA ALA A 23 -3.98 -9.92 -9.51
C ALA A 23 -3.68 -11.42 -9.48
N ARG A 24 -4.00 -12.11 -8.37
CA ARG A 24 -3.89 -13.56 -8.26
C ARG A 24 -4.75 -14.31 -9.28
N PHE A 25 -6.01 -13.90 -9.37
CA PHE A 25 -7.01 -14.49 -10.26
C PHE A 25 -6.63 -14.34 -11.74
N SER A 26 -5.90 -13.29 -12.10
CA SER A 26 -5.44 -13.05 -13.47
C SER A 26 -4.43 -14.07 -14.00
N GLN A 27 -3.74 -14.79 -13.11
CA GLN A 27 -2.65 -15.73 -13.45
C GLN A 27 -1.50 -15.13 -14.27
N LEU A 28 -1.41 -13.80 -14.33
CA LEU A 28 -0.32 -13.10 -15.00
C LEU A 28 0.98 -13.22 -14.20
N SER A 29 2.11 -13.14 -14.91
CA SER A 29 3.41 -13.07 -14.26
C SER A 29 3.54 -11.78 -13.44
N ALA A 30 4.39 -11.82 -12.41
CA ALA A 30 4.57 -10.71 -11.48
C ALA A 30 4.89 -9.39 -12.16
N ILE A 31 5.70 -9.40 -13.22
CA ILE A 31 6.06 -8.18 -13.93
C ILE A 31 4.87 -7.60 -14.71
N TRP A 32 4.02 -8.46 -15.29
CA TRP A 32 2.81 -8.03 -15.97
C TRP A 32 1.78 -7.46 -15.00
N VAL A 33 1.61 -8.07 -13.83
CA VAL A 33 0.77 -7.51 -12.75
C VAL A 33 1.25 -6.12 -12.35
N ALA A 34 2.56 -5.95 -12.16
CA ALA A 34 3.14 -4.66 -11.80
C ALA A 34 2.90 -3.60 -12.89
N ILE A 35 3.18 -3.94 -14.16
CA ILE A 35 3.02 -3.03 -15.29
C ILE A 35 1.55 -2.65 -15.49
N VAL A 36 0.66 -3.64 -15.66
CA VAL A 36 -0.76 -3.39 -15.95
C VAL A 36 -1.42 -2.67 -14.79
N GLY A 37 -1.19 -3.11 -13.55
CA GLY A 37 -1.73 -2.46 -12.36
C GLY A 37 -1.31 -0.99 -12.24
N THR A 38 -0.03 -0.69 -12.51
CA THR A 38 0.48 0.68 -12.45
C THR A 38 -0.07 1.55 -13.57
N VAL A 39 -0.09 1.06 -14.82
CA VAL A 39 -0.58 1.81 -15.97
C VAL A 39 -2.08 2.10 -15.85
N VAL A 40 -2.89 1.07 -15.57
CA VAL A 40 -4.34 1.24 -15.40
C VAL A 40 -4.65 2.12 -14.19
N GLY A 41 -3.89 1.97 -13.09
CA GLY A 41 -4.00 2.85 -11.93
C GLY A 41 -3.70 4.32 -12.27
N ALA A 42 -2.62 4.58 -12.99
CA ALA A 42 -2.25 5.94 -13.41
C ALA A 42 -3.30 6.57 -14.34
N ILE A 43 -3.84 5.79 -15.29
CA ILE A 43 -4.94 6.24 -16.16
C ILE A 43 -6.17 6.58 -15.32
N THR A 44 -6.51 5.74 -14.33
CA THR A 44 -7.65 5.98 -13.44
C THR A 44 -7.49 7.28 -12.66
N VAL A 45 -6.30 7.55 -12.10
CA VAL A 45 -6.00 8.81 -11.42
C VAL A 45 -6.14 10.01 -12.36
N LEU A 46 -5.65 9.89 -13.61
CA LEU A 46 -5.78 10.96 -14.60
C LEU A 46 -7.24 11.25 -14.96
N VAL A 47 -8.04 10.21 -15.21
CA VAL A 47 -9.48 10.35 -15.51
C VAL A 47 -10.20 11.03 -14.36
N VAL A 48 -9.98 10.57 -13.12
CA VAL A 48 -10.58 11.17 -11.92
C VAL A 48 -10.13 12.62 -11.74
N SER A 49 -8.87 12.95 -12.04
CA SER A 49 -8.38 14.34 -12.00
C SER A 49 -9.09 15.22 -13.02
N ILE A 50 -9.26 14.76 -14.26
CA ILE A 50 -9.98 15.50 -15.31
C ILE A 50 -11.44 15.74 -14.89
N MET A 51 -12.13 14.71 -14.37
CA MET A 51 -13.51 14.81 -13.90
C MET A 51 -13.68 15.83 -12.76
N ASN A 52 -12.65 16.01 -11.93
CA ASN A 52 -12.64 16.97 -10.82
C ASN A 52 -12.14 18.39 -11.22
N GLY A 53 -12.13 18.69 -12.52
CA GLY A 53 -11.75 20.01 -13.03
C GLY A 53 -10.26 20.15 -13.38
N GLY A 54 -9.58 19.03 -13.63
CA GLY A 54 -8.21 18.97 -14.17
C GLY A 54 -7.11 19.25 -13.15
N ILE A 55 -5.87 19.30 -13.66
CA ILE A 55 -4.68 19.61 -12.87
C ILE A 55 -4.66 21.12 -12.62
N LYS A 56 -4.91 21.51 -11.36
CA LYS A 56 -4.81 22.89 -10.89
C LYS A 56 -3.49 23.07 -10.16
N ASN A 57 -2.78 24.16 -10.46
CA ASN A 57 -1.48 24.51 -9.89
C ASN A 57 -0.36 23.52 -10.23
N ILE A 58 0.51 23.90 -11.18
CA ILE A 58 1.70 23.11 -11.49
C ILE A 58 2.64 23.17 -10.26
N PRO A 59 3.04 22.03 -9.68
CA PRO A 59 3.92 22.00 -8.53
C PRO A 59 5.33 22.46 -8.88
N ASP A 60 6.07 22.93 -7.88
CA ASP A 60 7.48 23.31 -8.05
C ASP A 60 8.37 22.07 -8.29
N MET A 61 9.54 22.30 -8.89
CA MET A 61 10.46 21.23 -9.28
C MET A 61 10.99 20.43 -8.08
N GLN A 62 11.12 21.05 -6.89
CA GLN A 62 11.59 20.36 -5.70
C GLN A 62 10.53 19.37 -5.20
N SER A 63 9.26 19.77 -5.19
CA SER A 63 8.14 18.89 -4.85
C SER A 63 8.00 17.73 -5.84
N ILE A 64 8.17 18.01 -7.14
CA ILE A 64 8.24 16.96 -8.18
C ILE A 64 9.38 15.99 -7.88
N GLY A 65 10.58 16.48 -7.60
CA GLY A 65 11.75 15.64 -7.30
C GLY A 65 11.53 14.72 -6.10
N LYS A 66 10.96 15.22 -5.00
CA LYS A 66 10.59 14.39 -3.83
C LYS A 66 9.55 13.33 -4.18
N CYS A 67 8.54 13.70 -4.97
CA CYS A 67 7.50 12.79 -5.41
C CYS A 67 8.04 11.73 -6.38
N SER A 68 9.03 12.08 -7.22
CA SER A 68 9.71 11.12 -8.10
C SER A 68 10.45 10.04 -7.31
N VAL A 69 11.12 10.40 -6.20
CA VAL A 69 11.74 9.43 -5.29
C VAL A 69 10.69 8.48 -4.72
N ALA A 70 9.55 9.01 -4.26
CA ALA A 70 8.43 8.19 -3.79
C ALA A 70 7.89 7.27 -4.91
N GLY A 71 7.82 7.75 -6.16
CA GLY A 71 7.43 6.95 -7.32
C GLY A 71 8.41 5.80 -7.63
N ILE A 72 9.72 6.03 -7.48
CA ILE A 72 10.74 4.97 -7.62
C ILE A 72 10.55 3.92 -6.51
N MET A 73 10.36 4.35 -5.26
CA MET A 73 10.11 3.44 -4.14
C MET A 73 8.83 2.63 -4.35
N LEU A 74 7.76 3.27 -4.83
CA LEU A 74 6.51 2.61 -5.20
C LEU A 74 6.73 1.57 -6.30
N GLY A 75 7.48 1.89 -7.36
CA GLY A 75 7.77 0.97 -8.45
C GLY A 75 8.54 -0.27 -7.99
N LEU A 76 9.58 -0.09 -7.17
CA LEU A 76 10.34 -1.19 -6.59
C LEU A 76 9.46 -2.06 -5.67
N GLY A 77 8.67 -1.40 -4.81
CA GLY A 77 7.68 -2.06 -3.96
C GLY A 77 6.65 -2.85 -4.77
N MET A 78 6.15 -2.29 -5.86
CA MET A 78 5.18 -2.93 -6.74
C MET A 78 5.76 -4.16 -7.43
N VAL A 79 7.02 -4.13 -7.87
CA VAL A 79 7.69 -5.32 -8.42
C VAL A 79 7.82 -6.42 -7.38
N ALA A 80 8.25 -6.09 -6.15
CA ALA A 80 8.38 -7.05 -5.07
C ALA A 80 7.02 -7.62 -4.65
N TYR A 81 6.03 -6.75 -4.45
CA TYR A 81 4.69 -7.12 -4.02
C TYR A 81 3.95 -7.92 -5.09
N SER A 82 4.13 -7.59 -6.37
CA SER A 82 3.55 -8.36 -7.47
C SER A 82 4.08 -9.80 -7.52
N ARG A 83 5.31 -10.05 -7.07
CA ARG A 83 5.83 -11.42 -6.92
C ARG A 83 5.11 -12.19 -5.82
N LEU A 84 4.80 -11.52 -4.70
CA LEU A 84 4.05 -12.13 -3.60
C LEU A 84 2.65 -12.58 -4.06
N VAL A 85 1.95 -11.72 -4.81
CA VAL A 85 0.56 -11.99 -5.22
C VAL A 85 0.48 -12.93 -6.41
N SER A 86 1.42 -12.88 -7.37
CA SER A 86 1.35 -13.72 -8.58
C SER A 86 1.83 -15.16 -8.36
N ASN A 87 2.62 -15.46 -7.32
CA ASN A 87 3.21 -16.78 -7.14
C ASN A 87 2.20 -17.82 -6.60
N GLN A 88 1.70 -18.70 -7.47
CA GLN A 88 0.65 -19.68 -7.17
C GLN A 88 0.97 -20.64 -6.02
N GLU A 89 2.24 -20.84 -5.69
CA GLU A 89 2.68 -21.73 -4.61
C GLU A 89 2.62 -21.07 -3.22
N TRP A 90 2.50 -19.74 -3.17
CA TRP A 90 2.49 -18.99 -1.91
C TRP A 90 1.08 -18.69 -1.43
N HIS A 91 0.89 -18.77 -0.11
CA HIS A 91 -0.37 -18.40 0.54
C HIS A 91 -0.54 -16.88 0.58
N VAL A 92 -1.31 -16.36 -0.39
CA VAL A 92 -1.65 -14.93 -0.47
C VAL A 92 -2.31 -14.45 0.82
N SER A 93 -3.16 -15.28 1.45
CA SER A 93 -3.82 -14.98 2.73
C SER A 93 -2.87 -14.78 3.91
N VAL A 94 -1.58 -15.11 3.76
CA VAL A 94 -0.55 -14.92 4.79
C VAL A 94 0.42 -13.81 4.37
N LEU A 95 1.00 -13.91 3.18
CA LEU A 95 2.06 -13.00 2.75
C LEU A 95 1.56 -11.58 2.46
N VAL A 96 0.36 -11.42 1.90
CA VAL A 96 -0.22 -10.11 1.62
C VAL A 96 -0.52 -9.34 2.91
N PRO A 97 -1.20 -9.93 3.91
CA PRO A 97 -1.37 -9.29 5.20
C PRO A 97 -0.06 -8.95 5.89
N ILE A 98 0.92 -9.86 5.93
CA ILE A 98 2.24 -9.58 6.51
C ILE A 98 2.90 -8.36 5.85
N ALA A 99 2.87 -8.28 4.53
CA ALA A 99 3.43 -7.13 3.81
C ALA A 99 2.66 -5.83 4.11
N ALA A 100 1.33 -5.87 4.17
CA ALA A 100 0.49 -4.71 4.49
C ALA A 100 0.71 -4.22 5.93
N ASP A 101 0.84 -5.14 6.88
CA ASP A 101 1.11 -4.86 8.28
C ASP A 101 2.50 -4.24 8.47
N LEU A 102 3.52 -4.75 7.75
CA LEU A 102 4.85 -4.14 7.74
C LEU A 102 4.84 -2.72 7.17
N ILE A 103 4.11 -2.48 6.08
CA ILE A 103 3.92 -1.13 5.51
C ILE A 103 3.29 -0.21 6.57
N THR A 104 2.28 -0.70 7.29
CA THR A 104 1.61 0.05 8.36
C THR A 104 2.58 0.40 9.49
N ALA A 105 3.37 -0.58 9.95
CA ALA A 105 4.37 -0.36 11.00
C ALA A 105 5.45 0.66 10.56
N VAL A 106 5.98 0.54 9.35
CA VAL A 106 6.97 1.47 8.78
C VAL A 106 6.38 2.87 8.66
N THR A 107 5.13 3.00 8.20
CA THR A 107 4.46 4.30 8.04
C THR A 107 4.21 4.96 9.40
N ALA A 108 3.71 4.20 10.38
CA ALA A 108 3.47 4.71 11.73
C ALA A 108 4.77 5.17 12.40
N PHE A 109 5.84 4.38 12.27
CA PHE A 109 7.16 4.77 12.78
C PHE A 109 7.74 5.99 12.04
N GLY A 110 7.60 6.03 10.71
CA GLY A 110 8.01 7.17 9.90
C GLY A 110 7.29 8.46 10.29
N GLY A 111 6.00 8.37 10.63
CA GLY A 111 5.21 9.46 11.22
C GLY A 111 5.89 10.11 12.44
N PHE A 112 6.38 9.27 13.36
CA PHE A 112 7.07 9.73 14.57
C PHE A 112 8.43 10.36 14.31
N VAL A 113 9.16 9.86 13.31
CA VAL A 113 10.54 10.27 13.05
C VAL A 113 10.60 11.51 12.17
N PHE A 114 9.82 11.55 11.09
CA PHE A 114 9.93 12.59 10.07
C PHE A 114 8.92 13.72 10.22
N PHE A 115 7.78 13.47 10.86
CA PHE A 115 6.68 14.43 10.96
C PHE A 115 6.39 14.91 12.38
N ASN A 116 7.21 14.51 13.37
CA ASN A 116 7.05 14.87 14.79
C ASN A 116 5.64 14.62 15.33
N GLU A 117 4.97 13.57 14.86
CA GLU A 117 3.67 13.21 15.39
C GLU A 117 3.73 12.80 16.88
N ASP A 118 2.66 13.10 17.62
CA ASP A 118 2.57 12.76 19.04
C ASP A 118 2.76 11.25 19.27
N ARG A 119 3.73 10.95 20.14
CA ARG A 119 4.06 9.61 20.61
C ARG A 119 3.13 9.24 21.76
N ASN A 120 1.91 8.81 21.42
CA ASN A 120 0.98 8.29 22.42
C ASN A 120 1.26 6.79 22.66
N VAL A 121 1.24 6.36 23.93
CA VAL A 121 1.30 4.96 24.37
C VAL A 121 0.36 4.08 23.56
N THR A 122 -0.86 4.54 23.26
CA THR A 122 -1.83 3.78 22.45
C THR A 122 -1.32 3.48 21.04
N LYS A 123 -0.62 4.42 20.39
CA LYS A 123 -0.03 4.17 19.06
C LYS A 123 1.12 3.16 19.14
N ILE A 124 1.94 3.23 20.20
CA ILE A 124 3.04 2.29 20.44
C ILE A 124 2.48 0.88 20.65
N VAL A 125 1.46 0.72 21.49
CA VAL A 125 0.76 -0.57 21.69
C VAL A 125 0.20 -1.09 20.37
N GLY A 126 -0.40 -0.22 19.55
CA GLY A 126 -0.86 -0.58 18.20
C GLY A 126 0.24 -1.17 17.32
N ILE A 127 1.42 -0.54 17.28
CA ILE A 127 2.58 -1.06 16.53
C ILE A 127 3.03 -2.42 17.06
N VAL A 128 3.09 -2.60 18.39
CA VAL A 128 3.45 -3.90 19.00
C VAL A 128 2.46 -4.99 18.61
N LEU A 129 1.15 -4.68 18.59
CA LEU A 129 0.12 -5.63 18.18
C LEU A 129 0.22 -5.99 16.69
N ILE A 130 0.56 -5.03 15.82
CA ILE A 130 0.83 -5.30 14.40
C ILE A 130 1.99 -6.29 14.26
N VAL A 131 3.10 -6.06 14.97
CA VAL A 131 4.26 -6.97 14.95
C VAL A 131 3.90 -8.36 15.47
N ALA A 132 3.12 -8.44 16.55
CA ALA A 132 2.63 -9.72 17.08
C ALA A 132 1.74 -10.46 16.07
N GLY A 133 0.86 -9.75 15.36
CA GLY A 133 0.03 -10.30 14.29
C GLY A 133 0.87 -10.88 13.14
N ILE A 134 1.88 -10.15 12.69
CA ILE A 134 2.84 -10.63 11.67
C ILE A 134 3.51 -11.93 12.12
N VAL A 135 3.99 -11.99 13.36
CA VAL A 135 4.64 -13.20 13.90
C VAL A 135 3.68 -14.38 13.92
N ALA A 136 2.45 -14.18 14.38
CA ALA A 136 1.43 -15.23 14.41
C ALA A 136 1.12 -15.77 13.00
N MET A 137 0.94 -14.88 12.01
CA MET A 137 0.70 -15.26 10.62
C MET A 137 1.89 -16.02 10.02
N ASN A 138 3.11 -15.57 10.27
CA ASN A 138 4.32 -16.22 9.77
C ASN A 138 4.51 -17.64 10.35
N ILE A 139 4.13 -17.86 11.62
CA ILE A 139 4.14 -19.21 12.21
C ILE A 139 3.12 -20.11 11.49
N SER A 140 1.92 -19.60 11.21
CA SER A 140 0.88 -20.37 10.52
C SER A 140 1.27 -20.80 9.09
N GLN A 141 2.20 -20.09 8.44
CA GLN A 141 2.70 -20.47 7.12
C GLN A 141 3.58 -21.74 7.14
N LYS A 142 4.23 -22.01 8.28
CA LYS A 142 5.19 -23.11 8.43
C LYS A 142 4.58 -24.38 9.00
N ALA A 143 3.38 -24.28 9.58
CA ALA A 143 2.61 -25.38 10.14
C ALA A 143 1.79 -26.07 9.05
#